data_AF-A0A3B8LUB7-F1
#
_entry.id   AF-A0A3B8LUB7-F1
#
_cell.length_a   1.000
_cell.length_b   1.000
_cell.length_c   1.000
_cell.angle_alpha   90.00
_cell.angle_beta   90.00
_cell.angle_gamma   90.00
#
_symmetry.space_group_name_H-M   'P 1'
#
loop_
_entity.id
_entity.type
_entity.pdbx_description
1 polymer ?
#
loop_
_entity_poly.entity_id
_entity_poly.type
_entity_poly.pdbx_seq_one_letter_code
_entity_poly.pdbx_strand_id
1 'polypeptide(L)'
;EQAFRDFEEQKGKPDVRVAVVSLRNDILKIPMQNKQGEVLSLNERVTELQRQLTSREHLNQEGFASFDFNLKVDGNSQYTSPLTFNHKVVYIEAEVIGGEIGDTVGRVYLRQAGTSSVQLENDELKFYALPVRTAVINTFFNGSKVFPSEIYQNFRFQDRPLGNTRWQLMLNMSTEKANQDINLSSINDIKIYIYYKDFTK
;
A
#
# COMPACT_ATOMS: atom_id res chain seq x y z
N GLU A 1 -0.33 9.02 31.82
CA GLU A 1 1.03 9.50 31.53
C GLU A 1 2.09 8.57 32.11
N GLN A 2 2.04 8.24 33.41
CA GLN A 2 2.95 7.26 34.04
C GLN A 2 2.96 5.91 33.32
N ALA A 3 1.80 5.30 33.06
CA ALA A 3 1.71 4.01 32.35
C ALA A 3 2.30 4.01 30.91
N PHE A 4 2.37 5.18 30.26
CA PHE A 4 3.01 5.28 28.93
C PHE A 4 4.53 5.34 29.08
N ARG A 5 5.04 6.08 30.07
CA ARG A 5 6.47 6.14 30.39
C ARG A 5 7.00 4.80 30.89
N ASP A 6 6.27 4.13 31.77
CA ASP A 6 6.60 2.79 32.27
C ASP A 6 6.67 1.76 31.12
N PHE A 7 5.79 1.90 30.12
CA PHE A 7 5.80 1.05 28.92
C PHE A 7 7.02 1.34 28.03
N GLU A 8 7.35 2.62 27.78
CA GLU A 8 8.56 3.00 27.03
C GLU A 8 9.86 2.60 27.75
N GLU A 9 9.90 2.64 29.08
CA GLU A 9 11.05 2.16 29.86
C GLU A 9 11.24 0.64 29.76
N GLN A 10 10.15 -0.13 29.67
CA GLN A 10 10.20 -1.59 29.55
C GLN A 10 10.43 -2.08 28.12
N LYS A 11 9.87 -1.41 27.12
CA LYS A 11 9.84 -1.87 25.71
C LYS A 11 10.67 -1.02 24.75
N GLY A 12 11.22 0.10 25.22
CA GLY A 12 11.94 1.05 24.39
C GLY A 12 11.01 1.94 23.56
N LYS A 13 11.62 2.72 22.67
CA LYS A 13 10.91 3.60 21.73
C LYS A 13 10.41 2.80 20.53
N PRO A 14 9.28 3.21 19.92
CA PRO A 14 8.81 2.55 18.72
C PRO A 14 9.77 2.79 17.55
N ASP A 15 10.06 1.73 16.79
CA ASP A 15 10.88 1.79 15.59
C ASP A 15 10.03 2.10 14.35
N VAL A 16 10.58 2.85 13.40
CA VAL A 16 9.93 3.08 12.09
C VAL A 16 10.41 2.04 11.09
N ARG A 17 9.47 1.37 10.45
CA ARG A 17 9.70 0.34 9.43
C ARG A 17 8.89 0.66 8.17
N VAL A 18 9.16 -0.09 7.10
CA VAL A 18 8.46 0.05 5.83
C VAL A 18 7.93 -1.29 5.35
N ALA A 19 6.65 -1.31 4.97
CA ALA A 19 6.02 -2.38 4.21
C ALA A 19 5.85 -1.91 2.76
N VAL A 20 6.32 -2.70 1.79
CA VAL A 20 6.16 -2.40 0.36
C VAL A 20 5.13 -3.34 -0.23
N VAL A 21 4.08 -2.76 -0.81
CA VAL A 21 2.97 -3.50 -1.42
C VAL A 21 2.98 -3.24 -2.92
N SER A 22 3.22 -4.27 -3.72
CA SER A 22 3.21 -4.24 -5.18
C SER A 22 1.82 -4.56 -5.73
N LEU A 23 1.30 -3.72 -6.61
CA LEU A 23 0.05 -4.00 -7.33
C LEU A 23 0.17 -5.32 -8.11
N ARG A 24 1.30 -5.54 -8.77
CA ARG A 24 1.54 -6.76 -9.57
C ARG A 24 1.62 -8.02 -8.72
N ASN A 25 2.45 -8.00 -7.68
CA ASN A 25 2.82 -9.21 -6.94
C ASN A 25 1.91 -9.47 -5.74
N ASP A 26 1.51 -8.43 -5.02
CA ASP A 26 0.82 -8.58 -3.74
C ASP A 26 -0.71 -8.48 -3.89
N ILE A 27 -1.17 -7.51 -4.69
CA ILE A 27 -2.59 -7.20 -4.86
C ILE A 27 -3.20 -8.11 -5.94
N LEU A 28 -2.70 -8.04 -7.17
CA LEU A 28 -3.18 -8.85 -8.29
C LEU A 28 -2.62 -10.28 -8.28
N LYS A 29 -1.53 -10.51 -7.54
CA LYS A 29 -0.88 -11.82 -7.40
C LYS A 29 -0.59 -12.49 -8.74
N ILE A 30 -0.07 -11.71 -9.69
CA ILE A 30 0.24 -12.22 -11.03
C ILE A 30 1.26 -13.36 -10.88
N PRO A 31 0.91 -14.58 -11.35
CA PRO A 31 1.67 -15.78 -11.03
C PRO A 31 3.09 -15.71 -11.61
N MET A 32 3.99 -16.49 -11.02
CA MET A 32 5.35 -16.68 -11.53
C MET A 32 5.42 -17.79 -12.58
N GLN A 33 4.40 -18.64 -12.66
CA GLN A 33 4.35 -19.79 -13.56
C GLN A 33 3.03 -19.83 -14.31
N ASN A 34 3.04 -20.33 -15.53
CA ASN A 34 1.82 -20.61 -16.29
C ASN A 34 1.14 -21.92 -15.80
N LYS A 35 0.02 -22.30 -16.43
CA LYS A 35 -0.74 -23.51 -16.05
C LYS A 35 0.05 -24.81 -16.30
N GLN A 36 1.08 -24.75 -17.13
CA GLN A 36 1.96 -25.86 -17.50
C GLN A 36 3.19 -25.95 -16.57
N GLY A 37 3.34 -25.02 -15.61
CA GLY A 37 4.45 -24.98 -14.67
C GLY A 37 5.69 -24.25 -15.18
N GLU A 38 5.65 -23.67 -16.38
CA GLU A 38 6.76 -22.92 -16.96
C GLU A 38 6.84 -21.53 -16.34
N VAL A 39 8.05 -21.06 -16.04
CA VAL A 39 8.29 -19.75 -15.44
C VAL A 39 7.94 -18.65 -16.43
N LEU A 40 7.06 -17.74 -16.02
CA LEU A 40 6.71 -16.54 -16.78
C LEU A 40 7.84 -15.53 -16.72
N SER A 41 8.20 -14.97 -17.87
CA SER A 41 9.12 -13.84 -17.99
C SER A 41 8.55 -12.58 -17.34
N LEU A 42 9.43 -11.63 -17.03
CA LEU A 42 9.00 -10.32 -16.52
C LEU A 42 8.03 -9.63 -17.49
N ASN A 43 8.29 -9.70 -18.79
CA ASN A 43 7.46 -9.08 -19.82
C ASN A 43 6.05 -9.68 -19.84
N GLU A 44 5.91 -11.00 -19.78
CA GLU A 44 4.59 -11.65 -19.73
C GLU A 44 3.79 -11.21 -18.50
N ARG A 45 4.45 -11.12 -17.34
CA ARG A 45 3.82 -10.69 -16.10
C ARG A 45 3.44 -9.21 -16.12
N VAL A 46 4.24 -8.38 -16.80
CA VAL A 46 3.94 -6.95 -17.02
C VAL A 46 2.76 -6.78 -17.99
N THR A 47 2.73 -7.55 -19.08
CA THR A 47 1.59 -7.55 -20.02
C THR A 47 0.29 -7.94 -19.32
N GLU A 48 0.34 -8.94 -18.43
CA GLU A 48 -0.83 -9.32 -17.63
C GLU A 48 -1.25 -8.20 -16.66
N LEU A 49 -0.30 -7.50 -16.03
CA LEU A 49 -0.61 -6.33 -15.19
C LEU A 49 -1.33 -5.25 -16.01
N GLN A 50 -0.80 -4.91 -17.17
CA GLN A 50 -1.36 -3.87 -18.05
C GLN A 50 -2.76 -4.24 -18.53
N ARG A 51 -3.01 -5.52 -18.80
CA ARG A 51 -4.34 -6.05 -19.10
C ARG A 51 -5.31 -5.88 -17.93
N GLN A 52 -4.87 -6.14 -16.70
CA GLN A 52 -5.68 -5.93 -15.49
C GLN A 52 -5.95 -4.43 -15.26
N LEU A 53 -4.95 -3.57 -15.42
CA LEU A 53 -5.09 -2.11 -15.28
C LEU A 53 -6.12 -1.50 -16.23
N THR A 54 -6.27 -2.08 -17.43
CA THR A 54 -7.19 -1.60 -18.48
C THR A 54 -8.51 -2.35 -18.53
N SER A 55 -8.71 -3.36 -17.65
CA SER A 55 -9.93 -4.15 -17.63
C SER A 55 -11.10 -3.37 -17.03
N ARG A 56 -12.26 -3.46 -17.70
CA ARG A 56 -13.52 -2.88 -17.20
C ARG A 56 -14.00 -3.54 -15.91
N GLU A 57 -13.57 -4.77 -15.63
CA GLU A 57 -13.95 -5.52 -14.43
C GLU A 57 -13.42 -4.88 -13.14
N HIS A 58 -12.35 -4.08 -13.24
CA HIS A 58 -11.77 -3.37 -12.10
C HIS A 58 -12.28 -1.93 -11.97
N LEU A 59 -13.22 -1.50 -12.80
CA LEU A 59 -13.79 -0.17 -12.66
C LEU A 59 -14.81 -0.15 -11.52
N ASN A 60 -14.62 0.77 -10.57
CA ASN A 60 -15.63 1.06 -9.55
C ASN A 60 -16.80 1.88 -10.15
N GLN A 61 -17.78 2.22 -9.31
CA GLN A 61 -18.98 2.96 -9.73
C GLN A 61 -18.64 4.37 -10.24
N GLU A 62 -17.54 4.95 -9.77
CA GLU A 62 -17.01 6.24 -10.21
C GLU A 62 -16.16 6.14 -11.50
N GLY A 63 -15.94 4.93 -12.02
CA GLY A 63 -15.16 4.68 -13.23
C GLY A 63 -13.65 4.70 -13.01
N PHE A 64 -13.17 4.51 -11.77
CA PHE A 64 -11.74 4.40 -11.45
C PHE A 64 -11.33 2.93 -11.43
N ALA A 65 -10.13 2.62 -11.95
CA ALA A 65 -9.56 1.29 -11.79
C ALA A 65 -9.24 1.08 -10.30
N SER A 66 -9.79 0.03 -9.69
CA SER A 66 -9.87 -0.14 -8.25
C SER A 66 -9.52 -1.56 -7.85
N PHE A 67 -8.54 -1.70 -6.95
CA PHE A 67 -7.96 -2.98 -6.55
C PHE A 67 -7.99 -3.11 -5.03
N ASP A 68 -8.78 -4.06 -4.54
CA ASP A 68 -8.90 -4.34 -3.11
C ASP A 68 -7.78 -5.27 -2.64
N PHE A 69 -7.25 -5.00 -1.45
CA PHE A 69 -6.27 -5.86 -0.78
C PHE A 69 -6.36 -5.75 0.74
N ASN A 70 -5.80 -6.74 1.43
CA ASN A 70 -5.70 -6.75 2.89
C ASN A 70 -4.26 -6.99 3.29
N LEU A 71 -3.81 -6.33 4.35
CA LEU A 71 -2.51 -6.59 4.96
C LEU A 71 -2.72 -7.44 6.20
N LYS A 72 -2.15 -8.63 6.20
CA LYS A 72 -2.03 -9.44 7.41
C LYS A 72 -0.79 -8.98 8.16
N VAL A 73 -0.87 -8.96 9.49
CA VAL A 73 0.26 -8.59 10.38
C VAL A 73 0.54 -9.67 11.42
N ASP A 74 0.04 -10.89 11.19
CA ASP A 74 0.33 -12.05 12.02
C ASP A 74 1.78 -12.54 11.85
N GLY A 75 2.17 -13.58 12.59
CA GLY A 75 3.53 -14.12 12.57
C GLY A 75 4.01 -14.69 11.22
N ASN A 76 3.11 -14.87 10.25
CA ASN A 76 3.44 -15.31 8.88
C ASN A 76 3.36 -14.16 7.86
N SER A 77 3.20 -12.93 8.33
CA SER A 77 3.19 -11.74 7.49
C SER A 77 4.52 -11.56 6.77
N GLN A 78 4.46 -11.29 5.46
CA GLN A 78 5.61 -10.82 4.70
C GLN A 78 5.88 -9.32 4.87
N TYR A 79 4.97 -8.58 5.54
CA TYR A 79 5.04 -7.13 5.70
C TYR A 79 5.53 -6.69 7.07
N THR A 80 5.47 -7.56 8.07
CA THR A 80 5.78 -7.25 9.47
C THR A 80 6.62 -8.36 10.10
N SER A 81 7.46 -8.00 11.07
CA SER A 81 8.25 -8.99 11.81
C SER A 81 7.36 -9.76 12.80
N PRO A 82 7.52 -11.10 12.95
CA PRO A 82 6.78 -11.88 13.94
C PRO A 82 7.09 -11.50 15.40
N LEU A 83 8.20 -10.78 15.63
CA LEU A 83 8.63 -10.30 16.95
C LEU A 83 8.12 -8.89 17.28
N THR A 84 7.23 -8.34 16.45
CA THR A 84 6.74 -6.97 16.60
C THR A 84 5.23 -6.94 16.75
N PHE A 85 4.72 -5.93 17.46
CA PHE A 85 3.29 -5.73 17.68
C PHE A 85 2.91 -4.25 17.60
N ASN A 86 1.60 -3.96 17.65
CA ASN A 86 1.07 -2.59 17.61
C ASN A 86 1.47 -1.79 16.36
N HIS A 87 1.40 -2.41 15.18
CA HIS A 87 1.76 -1.80 13.89
C HIS A 87 0.80 -0.67 13.50
N LYS A 88 1.29 0.58 13.54
CA LYS A 88 0.51 1.78 13.21
C LYS A 88 1.17 2.58 12.10
N VAL A 89 0.38 3.02 11.12
CA VAL A 89 0.88 3.83 9.99
C VAL A 89 1.44 5.16 10.51
N VAL A 90 2.60 5.55 9.98
CA VAL A 90 3.21 6.88 10.16
C VAL A 90 2.83 7.74 8.95
N TYR A 91 3.23 7.33 7.75
CA TYR A 91 2.85 7.94 6.48
C TYR A 91 2.92 6.92 5.34
N ILE A 92 2.40 7.29 4.18
CA ILE A 92 2.41 6.45 2.98
C ILE A 92 3.00 7.24 1.82
N GLU A 93 3.84 6.59 1.02
CA GLU A 93 4.27 7.08 -0.29
C GLU A 93 3.83 6.09 -1.39
N ALA A 94 3.80 6.55 -2.63
CA ALA A 94 3.46 5.72 -3.78
C ALA A 94 4.44 5.93 -4.93
N GLU A 95 4.78 4.84 -5.61
CA GLU A 95 5.62 4.83 -6.80
C GLU A 95 4.87 4.22 -7.97
N VAL A 96 4.98 4.84 -9.14
CA VAL A 96 4.60 4.23 -10.41
C VAL A 96 5.88 3.90 -11.18
N ILE A 97 6.00 2.64 -11.60
CA ILE A 97 7.13 2.14 -12.38
C ILE A 97 6.64 1.86 -13.78
N GLY A 98 7.26 2.45 -14.79
CA GLY A 98 6.81 2.33 -16.18
C GLY A 98 7.61 3.17 -17.17
N GLY A 99 7.26 3.06 -18.45
CA GLY A 99 7.92 3.79 -19.53
C GLY A 99 7.30 5.16 -19.82
N GLU A 100 6.03 5.18 -20.20
CA GLU A 100 5.27 6.38 -20.63
C GLU A 100 4.35 6.84 -19.50
N ILE A 101 4.96 7.43 -18.49
CA ILE A 101 4.35 7.79 -17.20
C ILE A 101 3.96 9.27 -17.10
N GLY A 102 3.95 9.99 -18.22
CA GLY A 102 3.52 11.39 -18.30
C GLY A 102 4.48 12.39 -17.66
N ASP A 103 3.89 13.48 -17.18
CA ASP A 103 4.51 14.61 -16.50
C ASP A 103 5.11 14.23 -15.13
N THR A 104 5.71 15.20 -14.46
CA THR A 104 6.41 15.01 -13.18
C THR A 104 5.49 14.62 -12.00
N VAL A 105 4.18 14.76 -12.15
CA VAL A 105 3.20 14.54 -11.06
C VAL A 105 2.16 13.54 -11.50
N GLY A 106 2.04 12.44 -10.77
CA GLY A 106 0.88 11.54 -10.83
C GLY A 106 0.23 11.41 -9.45
N ARG A 107 -0.97 10.82 -9.40
CA ARG A 107 -1.72 10.60 -8.17
C ARG A 107 -2.36 9.23 -8.13
N VAL A 108 -2.21 8.56 -7.00
CA VAL A 108 -3.01 7.39 -6.65
C VAL A 108 -3.92 7.71 -5.48
N TYR A 109 -5.05 7.02 -5.42
CA TYR A 109 -6.00 7.14 -4.35
C TYR A 109 -5.92 5.87 -3.54
N LEU A 110 -5.74 6.00 -2.22
CA LEU A 110 -5.74 4.86 -1.32
C LEU A 110 -6.90 5.02 -0.35
N ARG A 111 -7.72 4.00 -0.19
CA ARG A 111 -8.85 3.98 0.74
C ARG A 111 -8.66 2.86 1.75
N GLN A 112 -8.92 3.18 3.02
CA GLN A 112 -8.97 2.21 4.11
C GLN A 112 -10.37 2.19 4.69
N ALA A 113 -10.95 0.99 4.82
CA ALA A 113 -12.29 0.77 5.31
C ALA A 113 -12.40 -0.51 6.15
N GLY A 114 -13.53 -0.65 6.83
CA GLY A 114 -13.91 -1.87 7.55
C GLY A 114 -13.39 -1.95 8.98
N THR A 115 -13.40 -3.17 9.49
CA THR A 115 -12.84 -3.51 10.80
C THR A 115 -11.33 -3.64 10.67
N SER A 116 -10.62 -3.18 11.70
CA SER A 116 -9.19 -3.30 11.89
C SER A 116 -8.91 -4.10 13.15
N SER A 117 -7.70 -4.65 13.30
CA SER A 117 -7.24 -5.07 14.63
C SER A 117 -5.82 -4.62 14.94
N VAL A 118 -5.55 -4.52 16.23
CA VAL A 118 -4.22 -4.28 16.78
C VAL A 118 -3.89 -5.49 17.65
N GLN A 119 -2.73 -6.11 17.37
CA GLN A 119 -2.17 -7.15 18.24
C GLN A 119 -1.51 -6.50 19.45
N LEU A 120 -1.93 -6.92 20.63
CA LEU A 120 -1.39 -6.53 21.92
C LEU A 120 -0.27 -7.49 22.35
N GLU A 121 0.39 -7.17 23.45
CA GLU A 121 1.57 -7.88 23.96
C GLU A 121 1.32 -9.38 24.27
N ASN A 122 0.13 -9.71 24.76
CA ASN A 122 -0.32 -11.06 25.09
C ASN A 122 -0.89 -11.84 23.88
N ASP A 123 -0.58 -11.40 22.66
CA ASP A 123 -1.18 -11.90 21.40
C ASP A 123 -2.71 -11.73 21.30
N GLU A 124 -3.32 -10.94 22.19
CA GLU A 124 -4.74 -10.58 22.09
C GLU A 124 -4.95 -9.61 20.92
N LEU A 125 -5.96 -9.92 20.09
CA LEU A 125 -6.39 -9.03 19.01
C LEU A 125 -7.52 -8.13 19.50
N LYS A 126 -7.26 -6.83 19.53
CA LYS A 126 -8.32 -5.84 19.77
C LYS A 126 -8.85 -5.31 18.45
N PHE A 127 -10.15 -5.44 18.23
CA PHE A 127 -10.82 -5.02 17.00
C PHE A 127 -11.37 -3.59 17.12
N TYR A 128 -11.24 -2.83 16.03
CA TYR A 128 -11.73 -1.47 15.91
C TYR A 128 -12.50 -1.31 14.61
N ALA A 129 -13.72 -0.78 14.67
CA ALA A 129 -14.37 -0.28 13.46
C ALA A 129 -13.78 1.09 13.12
N LEU A 130 -13.17 1.23 11.95
CA LEU A 130 -12.60 2.50 11.51
C LEU A 130 -13.55 3.21 10.56
N PRO A 131 -13.76 4.53 10.69
CA PRO A 131 -14.47 5.27 9.67
C PRO A 131 -13.69 5.17 8.35
N VAL A 132 -14.39 5.13 7.22
CA VAL A 132 -13.72 5.09 5.92
C VAL A 132 -12.86 6.34 5.76
N ARG A 133 -11.61 6.17 5.31
CA ARG A 133 -10.75 7.29 4.90
C ARG A 133 -10.15 7.01 3.53
N THR A 134 -10.11 8.05 2.72
CA THR A 134 -9.40 8.07 1.45
C THR A 134 -8.30 9.13 1.51
N ALA A 135 -7.14 8.80 0.97
CA ALA A 135 -6.02 9.69 0.76
C ALA A 135 -5.75 9.81 -0.74
N VAL A 136 -5.36 11.01 -1.16
CA VAL A 136 -4.77 11.26 -2.46
C VAL A 136 -3.27 11.39 -2.26
N ILE A 137 -2.50 10.53 -2.91
CA ILE A 137 -1.06 10.38 -2.71
C ILE A 137 -0.36 10.78 -4.01
N ASN A 138 0.53 11.77 -3.93
CA ASN A 138 1.39 12.11 -5.08
C ASN A 138 2.37 10.97 -5.31
N THR A 139 2.48 10.53 -6.56
CA THR A 139 3.41 9.47 -6.94
C THR A 139 4.75 10.06 -7.31
N PHE A 140 5.82 9.36 -6.94
CA PHE A 140 7.09 9.49 -7.63
C PHE A 140 7.23 8.38 -8.67
N PHE A 141 8.21 8.51 -9.55
CA PHE A 141 8.28 7.71 -10.76
C PHE A 141 9.64 7.06 -10.93
N ASN A 142 9.66 5.74 -11.18
CA ASN A 142 10.90 4.97 -11.44
C ASN A 142 12.02 5.27 -10.42
N GLY A 143 11.68 5.36 -9.13
CA GLY A 143 12.60 5.68 -8.04
C GLY A 143 13.02 7.16 -7.93
N SER A 144 12.60 8.03 -8.85
CA SER A 144 13.01 9.43 -8.90
C SER A 144 12.01 10.35 -8.21
N LYS A 145 12.48 11.07 -7.18
CA LYS A 145 11.75 12.13 -6.46
C LYS A 145 12.26 13.49 -6.94
N VAL A 146 11.45 14.18 -7.73
CA VAL A 146 11.79 15.52 -8.28
C VAL A 146 11.46 16.64 -7.30
N PHE A 147 10.50 16.41 -6.40
CA PHE A 147 10.15 17.32 -5.32
C PHE A 147 10.79 16.90 -3.99
N PRO A 148 10.79 17.79 -2.97
CA PRO A 148 11.13 17.40 -1.61
C PRO A 148 10.25 16.24 -1.11
N SER A 149 10.83 15.39 -0.25
CA SER A 149 10.19 14.15 0.23
C SER A 149 8.80 14.38 0.84
N GLU A 150 8.61 15.52 1.52
CA GLU A 150 7.37 15.88 2.22
C GLU A 150 6.15 15.96 1.28
N ILE A 151 6.36 16.20 -0.01
CA ILE A 151 5.30 16.24 -1.03
C ILE A 151 4.75 14.84 -1.34
N TYR A 152 5.59 13.80 -1.20
CA TYR A 152 5.21 12.40 -1.45
C TYR A 152 4.68 11.71 -0.18
N GLN A 153 5.04 12.22 1.00
CA GLN A 153 4.64 11.66 2.29
C GLN A 153 3.20 12.03 2.65
N ASN A 154 2.30 11.06 2.56
CA ASN A 154 0.90 11.25 2.94
C ASN A 154 0.62 10.78 4.37
N PHE A 155 0.24 11.71 5.25
CA PHE A 155 -0.05 11.45 6.67
C PHE A 155 -1.53 11.18 6.97
N ARG A 156 -2.40 11.06 5.96
CA ARG A 156 -3.86 10.94 6.17
C ARG A 156 -4.27 9.72 7.00
N PHE A 157 -3.45 8.67 6.95
CA PHE A 157 -3.64 7.42 7.67
C PHE A 157 -2.81 7.31 8.96
N GLN A 158 -2.15 8.38 9.39
CA GLN A 158 -1.33 8.38 10.60
C GLN A 158 -2.10 7.80 11.81
N ASP A 159 -1.40 6.97 12.58
CA ASP A 159 -1.88 6.23 13.76
C ASP A 159 -2.96 5.17 13.50
N ARG A 160 -3.39 4.98 12.25
CA ARG A 160 -4.30 3.88 11.91
C ARG A 160 -3.54 2.55 11.91
N PRO A 161 -4.18 1.45 12.32
CA PRO A 161 -3.52 0.15 12.29
C PRO A 161 -3.19 -0.25 10.85
N LEU A 162 -2.02 -0.87 10.69
CA LEU A 162 -1.54 -1.40 9.41
C LEU A 162 -2.36 -2.63 8.99
N GLY A 163 -2.53 -3.54 9.94
CA GLY A 163 -3.04 -4.88 9.69
C GLY A 163 -4.53 -5.05 9.85
N ASN A 164 -5.01 -6.15 9.26
CA ASN A 164 -6.37 -6.63 9.32
C ASN A 164 -7.39 -5.56 8.93
N THR A 165 -7.02 -4.69 7.98
CA THR A 165 -7.87 -3.65 7.39
C THR A 165 -8.07 -3.90 5.91
N ARG A 166 -9.23 -3.48 5.40
CA ARG A 166 -9.50 -3.48 3.96
C ARG A 166 -8.90 -2.23 3.35
N TRP A 167 -7.96 -2.43 2.46
CA TRP A 167 -7.37 -1.39 1.63
C TRP A 167 -7.91 -1.49 0.20
N GLN A 168 -7.94 -0.36 -0.46
CA GLN A 168 -8.34 -0.25 -1.85
C GLN A 168 -7.44 0.78 -2.54
N LEU A 169 -6.67 0.34 -3.52
CA LEU A 169 -5.88 1.19 -4.40
C LEU A 169 -6.74 1.59 -5.60
N MET A 170 -6.81 2.87 -5.92
CA MET A 170 -7.57 3.36 -7.06
C MET A 170 -6.75 4.29 -7.95
N LEU A 171 -6.98 4.18 -9.26
CA LEU A 171 -6.42 5.01 -10.31
C LEU A 171 -7.57 5.73 -11.02
N ASN A 172 -7.60 7.04 -10.84
CA ASN A 172 -8.55 7.90 -11.51
C ASN A 172 -7.89 8.42 -12.80
N MET A 173 -8.26 7.86 -13.95
CA MET A 173 -7.75 8.30 -15.26
C MET A 173 -8.70 9.29 -15.96
N SER A 174 -9.94 9.41 -15.46
CA SER A 174 -11.01 10.15 -16.13
C SER A 174 -11.06 11.61 -15.69
N THR A 175 -10.92 11.88 -14.39
CA THR A 175 -11.14 13.21 -13.81
C THR A 175 -9.92 13.80 -13.12
N GLU A 176 -8.94 12.98 -12.75
CA GLU A 176 -7.66 13.46 -12.21
C GLU A 176 -6.77 13.96 -13.34
N LYS A 177 -6.64 15.29 -13.47
CA LYS A 177 -5.84 15.91 -14.54
C LYS A 177 -4.39 15.44 -14.55
N ALA A 178 -3.81 15.24 -13.37
CA ALA A 178 -2.42 14.79 -13.22
C ALA A 178 -2.17 13.34 -13.69
N ASN A 179 -3.23 12.59 -14.00
CA ASN A 179 -3.10 11.22 -14.49
C ASN A 179 -3.45 11.08 -15.97
N GLN A 180 -3.93 12.13 -16.64
CA GLN A 180 -4.50 12.03 -17.99
C GLN A 180 -3.47 11.67 -19.07
N ASP A 181 -2.21 11.89 -18.80
CA ASP A 181 -1.04 11.63 -19.64
C ASP A 181 -0.27 10.35 -19.25
N ILE A 182 -0.70 9.64 -18.21
CA ILE A 182 -0.12 8.35 -17.81
C ILE A 182 -0.68 7.27 -18.73
N ASN A 183 0.19 6.60 -19.49
CA ASN A 183 -0.19 5.45 -20.30
C ASN A 183 -0.19 4.17 -19.44
N LEU A 184 -1.38 3.66 -19.08
CA LEU A 184 -1.52 2.42 -18.31
C LEU A 184 -0.89 1.19 -18.97
N SER A 185 -0.82 1.15 -20.30
CA SER A 185 -0.17 0.08 -21.06
C SER A 185 1.36 0.13 -21.03
N SER A 186 1.93 1.13 -20.36
CA SER A 186 3.37 1.26 -20.14
C SER A 186 3.80 1.02 -18.69
N ILE A 187 2.84 0.76 -17.79
CA ILE A 187 3.09 0.53 -16.37
C ILE A 187 3.60 -0.89 -16.17
N ASN A 188 4.68 -1.01 -15.39
CA ASN A 188 5.34 -2.25 -15.01
C ASN A 188 4.99 -2.69 -13.59
N ASP A 189 4.74 -1.72 -12.69
CA ASP A 189 4.22 -1.94 -11.35
C ASP A 189 3.74 -0.62 -10.72
N ILE A 190 2.94 -0.72 -9.67
CA ILE A 190 2.62 0.39 -8.76
C ILE A 190 2.93 -0.10 -7.35
N LYS A 191 3.79 0.60 -6.63
CA LYS A 191 4.21 0.23 -5.28
C LYS A 191 3.71 1.23 -4.27
N ILE A 192 3.14 0.72 -3.18
CA ILE A 192 2.74 1.50 -2.02
C ILE A 192 3.73 1.24 -0.90
N TYR A 193 4.40 2.29 -0.45
CA TYR A 193 5.35 2.27 0.66
C TYR A 193 4.63 2.74 1.90
N ILE A 194 4.30 1.80 2.79
CA ILE A 194 3.60 2.09 4.04
C ILE A 194 4.64 2.13 5.15
N TYR A 195 4.96 3.34 5.60
CA TYR A 195 5.83 3.54 6.76
C TYR A 195 4.98 3.38 8.01
N TYR A 196 5.43 2.55 8.93
CA TYR A 196 4.69 2.22 10.13
C TYR A 196 5.62 2.16 11.35
N LYS A 197 5.05 2.35 12.53
CA LYS A 197 5.72 2.19 13.81
C LYS A 197 5.26 0.91 14.49
N ASP A 198 6.17 0.24 15.17
CA ASP A 198 5.89 -0.95 15.98
C ASP A 198 6.77 -1.00 17.24
N PHE A 199 6.48 -1.98 18.09
CA PHE A 199 7.30 -2.30 19.27
C PHE A 199 7.81 -3.73 19.15
N THR A 200 9.05 -3.96 19.58
CA THR A 200 9.62 -5.31 19.71
C THR A 200 9.08 -5.95 21.01
N LYS A 201 8.71 -7.23 20.94
CA LYS A 201 8.22 -8.00 22.09
C LYS A 201 9.23 -8.09 23.23
#